data_AF-T1FIL7-F1
#
_entry.id   AF-T1FIL7-F1
#
_cell.length_a   1.000
_cell.length_b   1.000
_cell.length_c   1.000
_cell.angle_alpha   90.00
_cell.angle_beta   90.00
_cell.angle_gamma   90.00
#
_symmetry.space_group_name_H-M   'P 1'
#
loop_
_entity.id
_entity.type
_entity.pdbx_description
1 polymer ?
#
loop_
_entity_poly.entity_id
_entity_poly.type
_entity_poly.pdbx_seq_one_letter_code
_entity_poly.pdbx_strand_id
1 'polypeptide(L)'
;MALSIRQKRVNGVEGYFGFIIGSQTVTPDLGIGNIDIWTKPLSTPNCSAFVFLNFGTSTPTKVSVKLSELGLQGRNGYKIYEVFSNIPFPKIYYLNSTFESNVNPSGVFFGKAIAL
;
A
#
# COMPACT_ATOMS: atom_id res chain seq x y z
N MET A 1 24.52 16.15 -1.02
CA MET A 1 23.33 15.38 -0.63
C MET A 1 23.76 13.92 -0.58
N ALA A 2 23.87 13.33 0.61
CA ALA A 2 24.40 11.97 0.76
C ALA A 2 23.25 10.95 0.75
N LEU A 3 23.31 9.99 -0.18
CA LEU A 3 22.42 8.83 -0.23
C LEU A 3 23.01 7.77 0.71
N SER A 4 22.23 7.29 1.68
CA SER A 4 22.64 6.22 2.59
C SER A 4 21.66 5.05 2.49
N ILE A 5 22.17 3.88 2.13
CA ILE A 5 21.42 2.63 2.03
C ILE A 5 21.76 1.79 3.27
N ARG A 6 20.78 1.42 4.10
CA ARG A 6 20.97 0.46 5.20
C ARG A 6 20.12 -0.78 4.96
N GLN A 7 20.78 -1.93 4.85
CA GLN A 7 20.15 -3.24 4.70
C GLN A 7 19.69 -3.76 6.07
N LYS A 8 18.39 -4.07 6.21
CA LYS A 8 17.90 -4.88 7.34
C LYS A 8 17.22 -6.12 6.79
N ARG A 9 17.88 -7.27 6.90
CA ARG A 9 17.24 -8.58 6.69
C ARG A 9 16.28 -8.85 7.84
N VAL A 10 15.04 -9.23 7.53
CA VAL A 10 14.13 -9.87 8.47
C VAL A 10 13.65 -11.17 7.83
N ASN A 11 14.03 -12.31 8.43
CA ASN A 11 13.48 -13.65 8.16
C ASN A 11 13.49 -14.16 6.70
N GLY A 12 14.58 -13.94 5.96
CA GLY A 12 14.80 -14.65 4.68
C GLY A 12 13.91 -14.23 3.51
N VAL A 13 13.03 -13.24 3.69
CA VAL A 13 12.33 -12.54 2.62
C VAL A 13 13.24 -11.40 2.15
N GLU A 14 13.41 -11.23 0.84
CA GLU A 14 14.16 -10.09 0.30
C GLU A 14 13.48 -8.78 0.73
N GLY A 15 14.05 -8.11 1.73
CA GLY A 15 13.58 -6.82 2.21
C GLY A 15 13.93 -5.75 1.17
N TYR A 16 12.90 -5.12 0.59
CA TYR A 16 13.08 -4.02 -0.35
C TYR A 16 13.60 -2.76 0.34
N PHE A 17 14.46 -2.05 -0.37
CA PHE A 17 15.15 -0.87 0.11
C PHE A 17 14.16 0.28 0.34
N GLY A 18 14.08 0.76 1.58
CA GLY A 18 13.47 2.05 1.85
C GLY A 18 14.39 3.16 1.33
N PHE A 19 13.90 4.00 0.40
CA PHE A 19 14.62 5.19 -0.02
C PHE A 19 14.10 6.38 0.79
N ILE A 20 15.02 7.18 1.33
CA ILE A 20 14.68 8.43 2.00
C ILE A 20 14.65 9.54 0.95
N ILE A 21 13.46 10.09 0.69
CA ILE A 21 13.29 11.34 -0.05
C ILE A 21 12.92 12.42 0.96
N GLY A 22 13.86 13.31 1.28
CA GLY A 22 13.67 14.33 2.31
C GLY A 22 13.66 13.73 3.73
N SER A 23 12.62 14.00 4.52
CA SER A 23 12.45 13.47 5.89
C SER A 23 11.53 12.25 5.99
N GLN A 24 11.12 11.67 4.86
CA GLN A 24 10.16 10.57 4.81
C GLN A 24 10.84 9.28 4.33
N THR A 25 10.70 8.21 5.13
CA THR A 25 11.07 6.86 4.73
C THR A 25 9.93 6.29 3.90
N VAL A 26 10.16 6.01 2.62
CA VAL A 26 9.22 5.27 1.77
C VAL A 26 9.76 3.85 1.66
N THR A 27 9.09 2.90 2.28
CA THR A 27 9.43 1.48 2.17
C THR A 27 8.33 0.79 1.36
N PRO A 28 8.66 -0.04 0.36
CA PRO A 28 7.70 -1.00 -0.17
C PRO A 28 7.33 -1.95 0.96
N ASP A 29 6.07 -1.90 1.41
CA ASP A 29 5.60 -2.75 2.51
C ASP A 29 5.51 -4.22 2.05
N LEU A 30 5.28 -4.44 0.75
CA LEU A 30 5.26 -5.73 0.07
C LEU A 30 5.60 -5.55 -1.43
N GLY A 31 6.44 -6.43 -1.98
CA GLY A 31 6.65 -6.57 -3.42
C GLY A 31 5.90 -7.80 -3.96
N ILE A 32 4.91 -7.60 -4.82
CA ILE A 32 4.15 -8.69 -5.46
C ILE A 32 4.43 -8.67 -6.96
N GLY A 33 5.47 -9.40 -7.39
CA GLY A 33 5.92 -9.36 -8.78
C GLY A 33 6.41 -7.96 -9.15
N ASN A 34 5.75 -7.32 -10.13
CA ASN A 34 6.06 -5.95 -10.56
C ASN A 34 5.26 -4.88 -9.79
N ILE A 35 4.64 -5.23 -8.66
CA ILE A 35 3.84 -4.31 -7.85
C ILE A 35 4.62 -3.89 -6.62
N ASP A 36 4.81 -2.58 -6.47
CA ASP A 36 5.21 -1.95 -5.23
C ASP A 36 3.98 -1.48 -4.45
N ILE A 37 3.99 -1.75 -3.15
CA ILE A 37 2.93 -1.33 -2.23
C ILE A 37 3.51 -0.30 -1.25
N TRP A 38 2.93 0.90 -1.21
CA TRP A 38 3.32 1.95 -0.25
C TRP A 38 2.14 2.32 0.63
N THR A 39 2.38 2.46 1.94
CA THR A 39 1.37 2.95 2.88
C THR A 39 1.87 4.21 3.58
N LYS A 40 0.96 5.19 3.75
CA LYS A 40 1.20 6.42 4.50
C LYS A 40 0.08 6.67 5.51
N PRO A 41 0.38 6.75 6.82
CA PRO A 41 -0.58 7.19 7.82
C PRO A 41 -1.09 8.61 7.54
N LEU A 42 -2.37 8.85 7.81
CA LEU A 42 -3.00 10.17 7.74
C LEU A 42 -3.01 10.83 9.14
N SER A 43 -3.28 12.14 9.18
CA SER A 43 -3.39 12.90 10.44
C SER A 43 -4.53 12.40 11.33
N THR A 44 -5.59 11.87 10.73
CA THR A 44 -6.70 11.25 11.45
C THR A 44 -6.27 9.88 12.00
N PRO A 45 -6.46 9.60 13.30
CA PRO A 45 -6.07 8.33 13.91
C PRO A 45 -6.57 7.11 13.14
N ASN A 46 -5.71 6.10 13.03
CA ASN A 46 -5.96 4.84 12.33
C ASN A 46 -6.38 4.97 10.87
N CYS A 47 -6.27 6.14 10.22
CA CYS A 47 -6.54 6.29 8.79
C CYS A 47 -5.23 6.27 8.01
N SER A 48 -5.24 5.69 6.81
CA SER A 48 -4.04 5.62 5.95
C SER A 48 -4.40 5.81 4.48
N ALA A 49 -3.47 6.38 3.74
CA ALA A 49 -3.38 6.30 2.29
C ALA A 49 -2.53 5.07 1.92
N PHE A 50 -2.87 4.37 0.86
CA PHE A 50 -2.05 3.29 0.33
C PHE A 50 -2.07 3.27 -1.20
N VAL A 51 -0.97 2.82 -1.79
CA VAL A 51 -0.73 2.88 -3.22
C VAL A 51 -0.24 1.52 -3.70
N PHE A 52 -0.78 1.03 -4.81
CA PHE A 52 -0.23 -0.08 -5.58
C PHE A 52 0.28 0.47 -6.91
N LEU A 53 1.58 0.45 -7.11
CA LEU A 53 2.24 0.91 -8.33
C LEU A 53 2.70 -0.28 -9.15
N ASN A 54 2.29 -0.36 -10.41
CA ASN A 54 2.69 -1.45 -11.30
C ASN A 54 3.83 -1.00 -12.22
N PHE A 55 5.03 -1.53 -11.99
CA PHE A 55 6.20 -1.33 -12.86
C PHE A 55 6.22 -2.25 -14.10
N GLY A 56 5.22 -3.12 -14.25
CA GLY A 56 5.04 -3.95 -15.43
C GLY A 56 4.67 -3.14 -16.68
N THR A 57 4.81 -3.78 -17.85
CA THR A 57 4.71 -3.09 -19.15
C THR A 57 3.62 -3.63 -20.08
N SER A 58 3.05 -4.81 -19.83
CA SER A 58 2.23 -5.51 -20.84
C SER A 58 0.82 -5.90 -20.39
N THR A 59 0.62 -6.36 -19.16
CA THR A 59 -0.69 -6.83 -18.67
C THR A 59 -1.06 -6.26 -17.31
N PRO A 60 -2.35 -5.95 -17.06
CA PRO A 60 -2.80 -5.58 -15.73
C PRO A 60 -2.48 -6.68 -14.72
N THR A 61 -2.01 -6.27 -13.55
CA THR A 61 -1.67 -7.20 -12.47
C THR A 61 -2.76 -7.14 -11.40
N LYS A 62 -3.31 -8.31 -11.05
CA LYS A 62 -4.23 -8.44 -9.93
C LYS A 62 -3.44 -8.41 -8.63
N VAL A 63 -3.69 -7.41 -7.80
CA VAL A 63 -3.19 -7.29 -6.43
C VAL A 63 -4.25 -7.83 -5.48
N SER A 64 -3.85 -8.67 -4.53
CA SER A 64 -4.72 -9.25 -3.51
C SER A 64 -3.94 -9.24 -2.19
N VAL A 65 -4.37 -8.40 -1.24
CA VAL A 65 -3.61 -8.11 -0.01
C VAL A 65 -4.57 -7.95 1.17
N LYS A 66 -4.20 -8.47 2.34
CA LYS A 66 -4.99 -8.24 3.56
C LYS A 66 -4.79 -6.83 4.07
N LEU A 67 -5.82 -6.23 4.66
CA LEU A 67 -5.67 -4.90 5.26
C LEU A 67 -4.58 -4.87 6.35
N SER A 68 -4.43 -5.94 7.12
CA SER A 68 -3.34 -6.06 8.12
C SER A 68 -1.94 -5.99 7.49
N GLU A 69 -1.79 -6.43 6.23
CA GLU A 69 -0.53 -6.42 5.50
C GLU A 69 -0.21 -5.02 4.93
N LEU A 70 -1.21 -4.14 4.82
CA LEU A 70 -1.05 -2.72 4.51
C LEU A 70 -0.72 -1.87 5.74
N GLY A 71 -0.34 -2.49 6.87
CA GLY A 71 -0.06 -1.76 8.12
C GLY A 71 -1.27 -1.09 8.77
N LEU A 72 -2.51 -1.41 8.34
CA LEU A 72 -3.74 -0.90 8.93
C LEU A 72 -4.00 -1.57 10.29
N GLN A 73 -4.52 -0.81 11.27
CA GLN A 73 -4.65 -1.27 12.67
C GLN A 73 -6.05 -1.11 13.31
N GLY A 74 -6.92 -0.27 12.73
CA GLY A 74 -8.32 -0.09 13.15
C GLY A 74 -9.12 -1.40 13.17
N ARG A 75 -9.68 -1.73 14.34
CA ARG A 75 -10.40 -3.00 14.60
C ARG A 75 -11.86 -2.99 14.15
N ASN A 76 -12.48 -1.82 14.11
CA ASN A 76 -13.88 -1.64 13.70
C ASN A 76 -14.07 -1.69 12.18
N GLY A 77 -12.97 -1.83 11.44
CA GLY A 77 -12.96 -1.86 9.98
C GLY A 77 -12.79 -0.49 9.34
N TYR A 78 -12.88 -0.49 8.02
CA TYR A 78 -12.55 0.64 7.17
C TYR A 78 -13.56 0.82 6.04
N LYS A 79 -13.83 2.09 5.70
CA LYS A 79 -14.30 2.49 4.37
C LYS A 79 -13.10 2.85 3.51
N ILE A 80 -12.95 2.15 2.39
CA ILE A 80 -11.90 2.41 1.42
C ILE A 80 -12.49 3.24 0.28
N TYR A 81 -11.80 4.32 -0.08
CA TYR A 81 -12.11 5.19 -1.21
C TYR A 81 -11.00 5.05 -2.24
N GLU A 82 -11.38 4.95 -3.51
CA GLU A 82 -10.43 5.18 -4.60
C GLU A 82 -10.23 6.70 -4.74
N VAL A 83 -8.99 7.17 -4.77
CA VAL A 83 -8.66 8.59 -4.62
C VAL A 83 -9.01 9.42 -5.85
N PHE A 84 -8.85 8.89 -7.06
CA PHE A 84 -9.09 9.66 -8.29
C PHE A 84 -10.57 9.91 -8.56
N SER A 85 -11.42 8.91 -8.27
CA SER A 85 -12.88 8.96 -8.42
C SER A 85 -13.59 9.44 -7.16
N ASN A 86 -12.93 9.33 -5.99
CA ASN A 86 -13.50 9.57 -4.67
C ASN A 86 -14.75 8.70 -4.39
N ILE A 87 -14.89 7.57 -5.09
CA ILE A 87 -15.99 6.62 -4.91
C ILE A 87 -15.57 5.60 -3.82
N PRO A 88 -16.37 5.41 -2.77
CA PRO A 88 -16.11 4.36 -1.79
C PRO A 88 -16.43 2.99 -2.37
N PHE A 89 -15.65 1.99 -1.97
CA PHE A 89 -16.03 0.61 -2.14
C PHE A 89 -17.27 0.30 -1.27
N PRO A 90 -18.20 -0.55 -1.75
CA PRO A 90 -19.52 -0.70 -1.14
C PRO A 90 -19.51 -1.45 0.21
N LYS A 91 -18.42 -2.14 0.54
CA LYS A 91 -18.31 -2.97 1.75
C LYS A 91 -17.36 -2.36 2.78
N ILE A 92 -17.57 -2.73 4.03
CA ILE A 92 -16.62 -2.47 5.13
C ILE A 92 -15.54 -3.55 5.09
N TYR A 93 -14.29 -3.14 5.23
CA TYR A 93 -13.13 -4.04 5.24
C TYR A 93 -12.55 -4.13 6.64
N TYR A 94 -12.41 -5.35 7.15
CA TYR A 94 -11.76 -5.63 8.43
C TYR A 94 -10.30 -6.00 8.21
N LEU A 95 -9.49 -6.07 9.28
CA LEU A 95 -8.05 -6.34 9.17
C LEU A 95 -7.73 -7.67 8.47
N ASN A 96 -8.58 -8.69 8.62
CA ASN A 96 -8.46 -9.99 7.96
C ASN A 96 -9.10 -10.03 6.56
N SER A 97 -9.75 -8.94 6.12
CA SER A 97 -10.35 -8.86 4.80
C SER A 97 -9.27 -8.68 3.74
N THR A 98 -9.43 -9.40 2.63
CA THR A 98 -8.60 -9.21 1.45
C THR A 98 -9.17 -8.08 0.60
N PHE A 99 -8.33 -7.11 0.28
CA PHE A 99 -8.57 -6.08 -0.71
C PHE A 99 -7.98 -6.52 -2.04
N GLU A 100 -8.78 -6.42 -3.10
CA GLU A 100 -8.36 -6.81 -4.45
C GLU A 100 -8.52 -5.63 -5.41
N SER A 101 -7.53 -5.45 -6.28
CA SER A 101 -7.56 -4.44 -7.34
C SER A 101 -6.74 -4.90 -8.53
N ASN A 102 -7.15 -4.51 -9.74
CA ASN A 102 -6.35 -4.70 -10.95
C ASN A 102 -5.62 -3.40 -11.25
N VAL A 103 -4.29 -3.45 -11.33
CA VAL A 103 -3.46 -2.27 -11.62
C VAL A 103 -2.88 -2.41 -13.02
N ASN A 104 -3.22 -1.47 -13.90
CA ASN A 104 -2.71 -1.45 -15.27
C ASN A 104 -1.18 -1.29 -15.31
N PRO A 105 -0.49 -1.76 -16.36
CA PRO A 105 0.94 -1.52 -16.56
C PRO A 105 1.31 -0.04 -16.44
N SER A 106 2.41 0.28 -15.75
CA SER A 106 2.84 1.66 -15.46
C SER A 106 1.80 2.53 -14.74
N GLY A 107 0.72 1.92 -14.25
CA GLY A 107 -0.40 2.57 -13.61
C GLY A 107 -0.36 2.43 -12.09
N VAL A 108 -1.32 3.09 -11.45
CA VAL A 108 -1.42 3.13 -10.00
C VAL A 108 -2.86 2.93 -9.56
N PHE A 109 -3.07 2.12 -8.52
CA PHE A 109 -4.27 2.19 -7.70
C PHE A 109 -3.93 3.01 -6.44
N PHE A 110 -4.74 4.02 -6.14
CA PHE A 110 -4.55 4.85 -4.95
C PHE A 110 -5.80 4.75 -4.06
N GLY A 111 -5.65 4.09 -2.91
CA GLY A 111 -6.67 3.95 -1.89
C GLY A 111 -6.48 4.90 -0.71
N LYS A 112 -7.61 5.37 -0.16
CA LYS A 112 -7.70 6.04 1.14
C LYS A 112 -8.58 5.22 2.06
N ALA A 113 -8.01 4.70 3.14
CA ALA A 113 -8.70 3.92 4.16
C ALA A 113 -9.08 4.83 5.34
N ILE A 114 -10.38 4.96 5.58
CA ILE A 114 -10.96 5.71 6.70
C ILE A 114 -11.47 4.71 7.73
N ALA A 115 -10.90 4.73 8.93
CA ALA A 115 -11.32 3.88 10.04
C ALA A 115 -12.74 4.24 10.52
N LEU A 116 -13.48 3.23 11.00
CA LEU A 116 -14.83 3.36 11.57
C LEU A 116 -14.84 3.41 13.10
#